data_AF-A0AAI9X2D2-F1
#
_entry.id   AF-A0AAI9X2D2-F1
#
_cell.length_a   1.000
_cell.length_b   1.000
_cell.length_c   1.000
_cell.angle_alpha   90.00
_cell.angle_beta   90.00
_cell.angle_gamma   90.00
#
_symmetry.space_group_name_H-M   'P 1'
#
loop_
_entity.id
_entity.type
_entity.pdbx_description
1 polymer ?
#
loop_
_entity_poly.entity_id
_entity_poly.type
_entity_poly.pdbx_seq_one_letter_code
_entity_poly.pdbx_strand_id
1 'polypeptide(L)'
;MVPTTQSATMATSLARMLKGQVRCYSAPLDMAIPASKQRYIPTTGTYPQGFQVSGTHVGVKASNTRFPDLALIASETPCSAAAVFTTNKFQAAPVQVSRKTLQSRKGNGIRAVVINSGCANAVTGKGGLEDAVQMGRKVDECSGVENDSSLVMSTGVIGQR
;
A
#
# COMPACT_ATOMS: atom_id res chain seq x y z
N MET A 1 -21.85 -17.20 40.80
CA MET A 1 -21.92 -18.15 39.67
C MET A 1 -21.90 -17.34 38.39
N VAL A 2 -20.78 -17.37 37.67
CA VAL A 2 -20.62 -16.68 36.38
C VAL A 2 -21.04 -17.65 35.28
N PRO A 3 -21.99 -17.32 34.39
CA PRO A 3 -22.18 -18.09 33.17
C PRO A 3 -21.24 -17.57 32.08
N THR A 4 -20.59 -18.54 31.46
CA THR A 4 -19.69 -18.52 30.31
C THR A 4 -20.39 -18.09 29.01
N THR A 5 -19.92 -17.02 28.38
CA THR A 5 -20.28 -16.64 26.99
C THR A 5 -19.09 -16.89 26.05
N GLN A 6 -18.80 -18.16 25.80
CA GLN A 6 -17.74 -18.61 24.87
C GLN A 6 -18.26 -18.90 23.45
N SER A 7 -19.53 -18.61 23.15
CA SER A 7 -20.19 -19.09 21.92
C SER A 7 -19.98 -18.20 20.68
N ALA A 8 -19.71 -16.90 20.85
CA ALA A 8 -19.61 -15.96 19.72
C ALA A 8 -18.30 -16.06 18.91
N THR A 9 -17.21 -16.53 19.53
CA THR A 9 -15.87 -16.55 18.88
C THR A 9 -15.72 -17.71 17.88
N MET A 10 -16.44 -18.81 18.08
CA MET A 10 -16.40 -19.99 17.22
C MET A 10 -17.11 -19.77 15.87
N ALA A 11 -18.20 -19.00 15.86
CA ALA A 11 -18.97 -18.72 14.64
C ALA A 11 -18.17 -17.88 13.63
N THR A 12 -17.37 -16.92 14.10
CA THR A 12 -16.49 -16.10 13.26
C THR A 12 -15.31 -16.90 12.70
N SER A 13 -14.87 -17.95 13.40
CA SER A 13 -13.79 -18.84 12.97
C SER A 13 -14.22 -19.75 11.82
N LEU A 14 -15.45 -20.28 11.87
CA LEU A 14 -15.97 -21.18 10.83
C LEU A 14 -16.29 -20.46 9.52
N ALA A 15 -16.79 -19.22 9.58
CA ALA A 15 -17.04 -18.40 8.39
C ALA A 15 -15.75 -18.08 7.60
N ARG A 16 -14.60 -18.15 8.26
CA ARG A 16 -13.27 -17.94 7.66
C ARG A 16 -12.76 -19.17 6.88
N MET A 17 -13.21 -20.38 7.24
CA MET A 17 -12.79 -21.63 6.60
C MET A 17 -13.48 -21.90 5.25
N LEU A 18 -14.68 -21.34 5.02
CA LEU A 18 -15.51 -21.66 3.85
C LEU A 18 -15.33 -20.71 2.65
N LYS A 19 -14.54 -19.64 2.79
CA LYS A 19 -14.15 -18.82 1.62
C LYS A 19 -12.99 -19.50 0.91
N GLY A 20 -13.34 -20.32 -0.09
CA GLY A 20 -12.41 -20.86 -1.07
C GLY A 20 -11.35 -19.82 -1.43
N GLN A 21 -10.10 -20.17 -1.17
CA GLN A 21 -8.95 -19.29 -1.16
C GLN A 21 -8.50 -18.96 -2.59
N VAL A 22 -9.41 -18.46 -3.43
CA VAL A 22 -9.07 -17.83 -4.70
C VAL A 22 -8.90 -16.34 -4.41
N ARG A 23 -7.67 -15.96 -4.07
CA ARG A 23 -7.30 -14.55 -3.99
C ARG A 23 -7.09 -14.06 -5.41
N CYS A 24 -8.08 -13.37 -5.97
CA CYS A 24 -7.95 -12.68 -7.25
C CYS A 24 -6.91 -11.57 -7.09
N TYR A 25 -5.72 -11.78 -7.65
CA TYR A 25 -4.72 -10.73 -7.79
C TYR A 25 -5.23 -9.76 -8.85
N SER A 26 -5.61 -8.53 -8.49
CA SER A 26 -5.95 -7.53 -9.51
C SER A 26 -4.67 -7.04 -10.20
N ALA A 27 -4.23 -7.82 -11.18
CA ALA A 27 -3.61 -7.31 -12.40
C ALA A 27 -4.68 -7.44 -13.52
N PRO A 28 -4.73 -6.51 -14.48
CA PRO A 28 -5.95 -5.76 -14.84
C PRO A 28 -7.03 -6.56 -15.59
N LEU A 29 -8.23 -5.97 -15.64
CA LEU A 29 -9.44 -6.43 -16.33
C LEU A 29 -9.25 -6.86 -17.81
N ASP A 30 -8.11 -6.60 -18.46
CA ASP A 30 -7.76 -7.13 -19.82
C ASP A 30 -6.24 -7.12 -20.15
N MET A 31 -5.32 -6.90 -19.18
CA MET A 31 -3.91 -6.63 -19.52
C MET A 31 -3.00 -7.84 -19.24
N ALA A 32 -2.63 -8.55 -20.30
CA ALA A 32 -1.61 -9.58 -20.26
C ALA A 32 -0.29 -9.04 -19.70
N ILE A 33 0.32 -9.78 -18.78
CA ILE A 33 1.66 -9.49 -18.26
C ILE A 33 2.64 -9.44 -19.44
N PRO A 34 3.38 -8.33 -19.67
CA PRO A 34 4.35 -8.25 -20.75
C PRO A 34 5.36 -9.40 -20.67
N ALA A 35 5.69 -10.02 -21.79
CA ALA A 35 6.58 -11.20 -21.84
C ALA A 35 7.91 -10.97 -21.09
N SER A 36 8.48 -9.76 -21.21
CA SER A 36 9.72 -9.36 -20.52
C SER A 36 9.61 -9.35 -18.98
N LYS A 37 8.40 -9.24 -18.44
CA LYS A 37 8.11 -9.17 -17.00
C LYS A 37 7.64 -10.50 -16.41
N GLN A 38 7.21 -11.46 -17.24
CA GLN A 38 6.68 -12.75 -16.77
C GLN A 38 7.68 -13.49 -15.87
N ARG A 39 8.98 -13.42 -16.19
CA ARG A 39 10.04 -14.04 -15.38
C ARG A 39 10.13 -13.54 -13.93
N TYR A 40 9.59 -12.37 -13.62
CA TYR A 40 9.62 -11.77 -12.29
C TYR A 40 8.35 -12.05 -11.48
N ILE A 41 7.32 -12.63 -12.10
CA ILE A 41 6.04 -12.89 -11.46
C ILE A 41 5.97 -14.40 -11.18
N PRO A 42 6.16 -14.83 -9.93
CA PRO A 42 6.00 -16.23 -9.58
C PRO A 42 4.56 -16.66 -9.87
N THR A 43 4.39 -17.72 -10.64
CA THR A 43 3.09 -18.34 -10.96
C THR A 43 2.58 -19.21 -9.82
N THR A 44 3.45 -19.66 -8.93
CA THR A 44 3.12 -20.45 -7.74
C THR A 44 3.97 -19.97 -6.55
N GLY A 45 3.47 -20.16 -5.32
CA GLY A 45 4.22 -19.84 -4.11
C GLY A 45 3.33 -19.68 -2.88
N THR A 46 3.99 -19.51 -1.73
CA THR A 46 3.33 -19.21 -0.45
C THR A 46 3.37 -17.70 -0.23
N TYR A 47 2.20 -17.08 -0.12
CA TYR A 47 2.06 -15.64 0.10
C TYR A 47 1.63 -15.34 1.54
N PRO A 48 2.03 -14.18 2.09
CA PRO A 48 1.61 -13.79 3.43
C PRO A 48 0.08 -13.62 3.48
N GLN A 49 -0.53 -14.25 4.48
CA GLN A 49 -1.97 -14.11 4.73
C GLN A 49 -2.29 -12.72 5.28
N GLY A 50 -3.54 -12.27 5.08
CA GLY A 50 -4.00 -10.97 5.59
C GLY A 50 -3.54 -9.75 4.79
N PHE A 51 -2.79 -9.91 3.70
CA PHE A 51 -2.46 -8.83 2.77
C PHE A 51 -3.31 -8.86 1.51
N GLN A 52 -3.71 -7.67 1.07
CA GLN A 52 -4.43 -7.39 -0.16
C GLN A 52 -3.56 -6.50 -1.03
N VAL A 53 -3.56 -6.72 -2.34
CA VAL A 53 -2.75 -5.98 -3.30
C VAL A 53 -3.61 -5.56 -4.47
N SER A 54 -3.40 -4.35 -4.97
CA SER A 54 -4.06 -3.85 -6.17
C SER A 54 -3.16 -2.91 -6.94
N GLY A 55 -3.29 -2.92 -8.26
CA GLY A 55 -2.69 -1.94 -9.14
C GLY A 55 -3.75 -1.35 -10.07
N THR A 56 -3.72 -0.04 -10.27
CA THR A 56 -4.64 0.64 -11.18
C THR A 56 -3.93 1.73 -11.97
N HIS A 57 -4.54 2.11 -13.09
CA HIS A 57 -4.15 3.27 -13.88
C HIS A 57 -4.93 4.48 -13.38
N VAL A 58 -4.21 5.55 -13.02
CA VAL A 58 -4.77 6.85 -12.62
C VAL A 58 -4.24 8.02 -13.48
N GLY A 59 -3.30 7.75 -14.38
CA GLY A 59 -2.82 8.75 -15.35
C GLY A 59 -1.82 9.74 -14.76
N VAL A 60 -0.95 9.30 -13.85
CA VAL A 60 0.07 10.17 -13.20
C VAL A 60 0.99 10.80 -14.24
N LYS A 61 1.40 10.03 -15.25
CA LYS A 61 2.16 10.52 -16.40
C LYS A 61 1.23 10.69 -17.57
N ALA A 62 1.13 11.90 -18.13
CA ALA A 62 0.22 12.18 -19.25
C ALA A 62 0.42 11.28 -20.48
N SER A 63 1.67 10.84 -20.74
CA SER A 63 1.95 9.92 -21.85
C SER A 63 1.59 8.46 -21.57
N ASN A 64 1.24 8.12 -20.32
CA ASN A 64 0.80 6.79 -19.94
C ASN A 64 -0.73 6.69 -19.99
N THR A 65 -1.23 6.06 -21.05
CA THR A 65 -2.68 5.89 -21.27
C THR A 65 -3.18 4.48 -20.96
N ARG A 66 -2.28 3.55 -20.65
CA ARG A 66 -2.61 2.12 -20.64
C ARG A 66 -2.11 1.36 -19.41
N PHE A 67 -0.96 1.73 -18.85
CA PHE A 67 -0.31 0.91 -17.83
C PHE A 67 -0.68 1.36 -16.41
N PRO A 68 -0.84 0.44 -15.46
CA PRO A 68 -0.99 0.80 -14.05
C PRO A 68 0.19 1.65 -13.57
N ASP A 69 -0.13 2.75 -12.91
CA ASP A 69 0.83 3.71 -12.36
C ASP A 69 0.57 4.05 -10.89
N LEU A 70 -0.43 3.42 -10.29
CA LEU A 70 -0.68 3.41 -8.85
C LEU A 70 -0.78 1.96 -8.36
N ALA A 71 -0.12 1.66 -7.24
CA ALA A 71 -0.20 0.39 -6.54
C ALA A 71 -0.53 0.61 -5.07
N LEU A 72 -1.29 -0.33 -4.50
CA LEU A 72 -1.66 -0.37 -3.10
C LEU A 72 -1.40 -1.76 -2.54
N ILE A 73 -0.72 -1.82 -1.41
CA ILE A 73 -0.60 -3.02 -0.59
C ILE A 73 -1.23 -2.69 0.75
N ALA A 74 -2.27 -3.41 1.15
CA ALA A 74 -3.01 -3.18 2.37
C ALA A 74 -3.02 -4.43 3.24
N SER A 75 -2.96 -4.24 4.55
CA SER A 75 -3.08 -5.28 5.57
C SER A 75 -4.46 -5.21 6.20
N GLU A 76 -5.12 -6.36 6.30
CA GLU A 76 -6.44 -6.50 6.93
C GLU A 76 -6.37 -6.18 8.43
N THR A 77 -5.23 -6.46 9.06
CA THR A 77 -4.95 -6.19 10.48
C THR A 77 -3.77 -5.22 10.63
N PRO A 78 -3.68 -4.47 11.74
CA PRO A 78 -2.50 -3.65 12.03
C PRO A 78 -1.24 -4.54 12.05
N CYS A 79 -0.18 -4.13 11.35
CA CYS A 79 1.06 -4.90 11.27
C CYS A 79 2.28 -4.09 11.75
N SER A 80 3.33 -4.82 12.12
CA SER A 80 4.64 -4.23 12.37
C SER A 80 5.33 -3.96 11.04
N ALA A 81 6.06 -2.86 10.95
CA ALA A 81 6.79 -2.45 9.76
C ALA A 81 8.16 -1.89 10.11
N ALA A 82 9.12 -2.18 9.24
CA ALA A 82 10.45 -1.59 9.24
C ALA A 82 10.77 -1.13 7.82
N ALA A 83 11.49 -0.01 7.70
CA ALA A 83 11.94 0.49 6.40
C ALA A 83 13.32 1.13 6.52
N VAL A 84 14.09 0.99 5.45
CA VAL A 84 15.33 1.75 5.24
C VAL A 84 15.07 2.80 4.17
N PHE A 85 15.63 3.99 4.39
CA PHE A 85 15.44 5.13 3.50
C PHE A 85 16.77 5.53 2.88
N THR A 86 16.72 6.22 1.75
CA THR A 86 17.92 6.78 1.11
C THR A 86 18.68 7.70 2.07
N THR A 87 20.01 7.62 2.01
CA THR A 87 20.95 8.49 2.75
C THR A 87 21.23 9.80 2.01
N ASN A 88 20.71 9.96 0.79
CA ASN A 88 20.86 11.20 0.01
C ASN A 88 20.30 12.40 0.80
N LYS A 89 20.95 13.57 0.66
CA LYS A 89 20.50 14.83 1.23
C LYS A 89 19.19 15.34 0.59
N PHE A 90 19.01 15.10 -0.71
CA PHE A 90 17.80 15.47 -1.45
C PHE A 90 16.73 14.39 -1.32
N GLN A 91 16.10 14.31 -0.14
CA GLN A 91 15.04 13.33 0.13
C GLN A 91 13.71 13.82 -0.43
N ALA A 92 13.06 12.98 -1.23
CA ALA A 92 11.71 13.24 -1.74
C ALA A 92 10.69 13.39 -0.60
N ALA A 93 9.62 14.15 -0.85
CA ALA A 93 8.53 14.31 0.11
C ALA A 93 7.98 12.99 0.68
N PRO A 94 7.68 11.94 -0.12
CA PRO A 94 7.18 10.67 0.39
C PRO A 94 8.16 9.96 1.34
N VAL A 95 9.47 10.10 1.15
CA VAL A 95 10.49 9.53 2.05
C VAL A 95 10.40 10.18 3.43
N GLN A 96 10.23 11.50 3.47
CA GLN A 96 10.14 12.25 4.72
C GLN A 96 8.84 11.90 5.48
N VAL A 97 7.71 11.85 4.77
CA VAL A 97 6.40 11.48 5.35
C VAL A 97 6.45 10.07 5.90
N SER A 98 6.85 9.08 5.10
CA SER A 98 6.89 7.67 5.53
C SER A 98 7.85 7.44 6.70
N ARG A 99 9.00 8.13 6.73
CA ARG A 99 9.92 8.07 7.87
C ARG A 99 9.27 8.62 9.14
N LYS A 100 8.59 9.76 9.04
CA LYS A 100 7.89 10.38 10.18
C LYS A 100 6.78 9.45 10.70
N THR A 101 5.95 8.89 9.81
CA THR A 101 4.89 7.95 10.19
C THR A 101 5.43 6.73 10.93
N LEU A 102 6.50 6.11 10.41
CA LEU A 102 7.14 4.97 11.07
C LEU A 102 7.71 5.32 12.45
N GLN A 103 8.37 6.47 12.57
CA GLN A 103 8.95 6.94 13.84
C GLN A 103 7.87 7.25 14.87
N SER A 104 6.83 8.01 14.50
CA SER A 104 5.71 8.36 15.37
C SER A 104 4.98 7.11 15.88
N ARG A 105 4.86 6.08 15.05
CA ARG A 105 4.24 4.80 15.41
C ARG A 105 5.18 3.78 16.02
N LYS A 106 6.48 4.07 16.12
CA LYS A 106 7.52 3.11 16.53
C LYS A 106 7.43 1.79 15.74
N GLY A 107 7.13 1.90 14.44
CA GLY A 107 6.98 0.75 13.54
C GLY A 107 5.73 -0.12 13.78
N ASN A 108 4.75 0.30 14.57
CA ASN A 108 3.57 -0.51 14.91
C ASN A 108 2.26 0.00 14.31
N GLY A 109 1.38 -0.94 13.99
CA GLY A 109 0.03 -0.64 13.52
C GLY A 109 -0.02 0.03 12.15
N ILE A 110 0.98 -0.21 11.31
CA ILE A 110 0.96 0.18 9.90
C ILE A 110 -0.10 -0.65 9.19
N ARG A 111 -0.77 -0.05 8.20
CA ARG A 111 -1.90 -0.69 7.50
C ARG A 111 -1.68 -0.82 6.02
N ALA A 112 -1.00 0.12 5.39
CA ALA A 112 -0.83 0.06 3.94
C ALA A 112 0.45 0.73 3.46
N VAL A 113 0.81 0.41 2.23
CA VAL A 113 1.81 1.12 1.43
C VAL A 113 1.16 1.47 0.10
N VAL A 114 1.11 2.76 -0.22
CA VAL A 114 0.63 3.27 -1.51
C VAL A 114 1.82 3.79 -2.31
N ILE A 115 1.91 3.35 -3.56
CA ILE A 115 3.04 3.62 -4.45
C ILE A 115 2.52 4.20 -5.75
N ASN A 116 2.97 5.40 -6.13
CA ASN A 116 2.75 5.92 -7.47
C ASN A 116 4.04 5.88 -8.31
N SER A 117 3.89 5.80 -9.62
CA SER A 117 4.97 5.87 -10.59
C SER A 117 4.69 6.94 -11.65
N GLY A 118 5.75 7.50 -12.25
CA GLY A 118 5.67 8.56 -13.25
C GLY A 118 6.12 9.92 -12.70
N CYS A 119 5.79 10.21 -11.43
CA CYS A 119 6.22 11.41 -10.71
C CYS A 119 6.91 11.01 -9.39
N ALA A 120 8.15 11.48 -9.17
CA ALA A 120 8.90 11.15 -7.97
C ALA A 120 8.49 11.97 -6.74
N ASN A 121 7.76 13.08 -6.94
CA ASN A 121 7.45 14.05 -5.89
C ASN A 121 8.72 14.44 -5.07
N ALA A 122 9.78 14.76 -5.81
CA ALA A 122 11.09 15.11 -5.27
C ALA A 122 11.41 16.55 -5.65
N VAL A 123 11.98 17.32 -4.70
CA VAL A 123 12.30 18.75 -4.87
C VAL A 123 11.05 19.60 -5.17
N THR A 124 9.93 19.24 -4.56
CA THR A 124 8.60 19.86 -4.76
C THR A 124 8.19 20.80 -3.62
N GLY A 125 9.07 21.01 -2.64
CA GLY A 125 8.85 21.91 -1.51
C GLY A 125 7.67 21.51 -0.62
N LYS A 126 7.03 22.52 -0.01
CA LYS A 126 5.91 22.31 0.93
C LYS A 126 4.71 21.62 0.28
N GLY A 127 4.37 21.99 -0.95
CA GLY A 127 3.24 21.41 -1.68
C GLY A 127 3.38 19.91 -1.86
N GLY A 128 4.57 19.43 -2.25
CA GLY A 128 4.81 18.00 -2.37
C GLY A 128 4.72 17.22 -1.05
N LEU A 129 5.08 17.86 0.07
CA LEU A 129 4.90 17.28 1.40
C LEU A 129 3.42 17.16 1.78
N GLU A 130 2.63 18.21 1.49
CA GLU A 130 1.18 18.20 1.71
C GLU A 130 0.51 17.11 0.86
N ASP A 131 0.88 16.96 -0.40
CA ASP A 131 0.35 15.90 -1.27
C ASP A 131 0.66 14.50 -0.74
N ALA A 132 1.90 14.28 -0.29
CA ALA A 132 2.32 13.00 0.26
C ALA A 132 1.55 12.66 1.55
N VAL A 133 1.28 13.65 2.42
CA VAL A 133 0.44 13.46 3.61
C VAL A 133 -1.01 13.15 3.22
N GLN A 134 -1.57 13.90 2.28
CA GLN A 134 -2.95 13.70 1.82
C GLN A 134 -3.13 12.33 1.16
N MET A 135 -2.16 11.87 0.38
CA MET A 135 -2.18 10.55 -0.24
C MET A 135 -2.25 9.43 0.79
N GLY A 136 -1.42 9.49 1.84
CA GLY A 136 -1.46 8.51 2.94
C GLY A 136 -2.80 8.55 3.68
N ARG A 137 -3.26 9.74 4.04
CA ARG A 137 -4.55 9.94 4.73
C ARG A 137 -5.73 9.41 3.93
N LYS A 138 -5.75 9.64 2.61
CA LYS A 138 -6.83 9.14 1.76
C LYS A 138 -6.91 7.62 1.79
N VAL A 139 -5.77 6.94 1.85
CA VAL A 139 -5.72 5.47 1.98
C VAL A 139 -6.22 5.01 3.34
N ASP A 140 -5.83 5.70 4.42
CA ASP A 140 -6.29 5.42 5.77
C ASP A 140 -7.83 5.63 5.89
N GLU A 141 -8.36 6.73 5.35
CA GLU A 141 -9.79 7.03 5.27
C GLU A 141 -10.56 5.93 4.53
N CYS A 142 -10.09 5.52 3.34
CA CYS A 142 -10.70 4.44 2.57
C CYS A 142 -10.65 3.08 3.31
N SER A 143 -9.72 2.93 4.25
CA SER A 143 -9.56 1.73 5.08
C SER A 143 -10.29 1.81 6.42
N GLY A 144 -11.00 2.91 6.70
CA GLY A 144 -11.69 3.14 7.98
C GLY A 144 -10.74 3.34 9.16
N VAL A 145 -9.53 3.88 8.92
CA VAL A 145 -8.51 4.11 9.94
C VAL A 145 -8.38 5.61 10.19
N GLU A 146 -8.58 6.03 11.44
CA GLU A 146 -8.57 7.46 11.81
C GLU A 146 -7.16 8.06 11.92
N ASN A 147 -6.17 7.24 12.27
CA ASN A 147 -4.81 7.71 12.54
C ASN A 147 -3.86 7.37 11.40
N ASP A 148 -3.05 8.34 10.95
CA ASP A 148 -2.03 8.18 9.90
C ASP A 148 -1.25 6.86 10.07
N SER A 149 -1.50 5.86 9.23
CA SER A 149 -0.96 4.50 9.33
C SER A 149 -0.42 3.95 8.02
N SER A 150 -0.66 4.68 6.94
CA SER A 150 -0.21 4.33 5.60
C SER A 150 1.14 4.95 5.28
N LEU A 151 1.99 4.17 4.60
CA LEU A 151 3.25 4.64 4.04
C LEU A 151 3.05 5.03 2.59
N VAL A 152 3.76 6.05 2.15
CA VAL A 152 3.70 6.60 0.79
C VAL A 152 5.06 6.46 0.10
N MET A 153 5.02 6.09 -1.18
CA MET A 153 6.20 5.96 -2.03
C MET A 153 5.90 6.54 -3.41
N SER A 154 6.89 7.21 -4.00
CA SER A 154 6.78 7.78 -5.34
C SER A 154 8.06 7.55 -6.12
N THR A 155 7.94 7.32 -7.42
CA THR A 155 9.08 7.16 -8.32
C THR A 155 8.77 7.77 -9.69
N GLY A 156 9.77 8.35 -10.36
CA GLY A 156 9.59 8.97 -11.66
C GLY A 156 10.43 10.22 -11.85
N VAL A 157 9.88 11.19 -12.57
CA VAL A 157 10.57 12.46 -12.86
C VAL A 157 10.69 13.32 -11.59
N ILE A 158 11.85 13.95 -11.39
CA ILE A 158 12.14 14.87 -10.28
C ILE A 158 11.72 16.29 -10.66
N GLY A 159 11.24 17.08 -9.70
CA GLY A 159 10.85 18.48 -9.91
C GLY A 159 9.47 18.68 -10.56
N GLN A 160 8.69 17.60 -10.70
CA GLN A 160 7.31 17.64 -11.16
C GLN A 160 6.35 17.44 -9.98
N ARG A 161 5.18 18.09 -10.07
CA ARG A 161 4.06 17.95 -9.15
C ARG A 161 2.80 17.72 -9.97
#